data_AF-A0A1I4ZY96-F1
#
_entry.id   AF-A0A1I4ZY96-F1
#
_cell.length_a   1.000
_cell.length_b   1.000
_cell.length_c   1.000
_cell.angle_alpha   90.00
_cell.angle_beta   90.00
_cell.angle_gamma   90.00
#
_symmetry.space_group_name_H-M   'P 1'
#
loop_
_entity.id
_entity.type
_entity.pdbx_description
1 polymer ?
#
loop_
_entity_poly.entity_id
_entity_poly.type
_entity_poly.pdbx_seq_one_letter_code
_entity_poly.pdbx_strand_id
1 'polypeptide(L)' 'MELLQNILVLISFLFALGYLFTKLIWTPSFLTKKKTTKSCGVSGCGCD' A
#
# COMPACT_ATOMS: atom_id res chain seq x y z
N MET A 1 31.01 3.20 17.63
CA MET A 1 30.70 3.39 16.19
C MET A 1 29.95 2.20 15.60
N GLU A 2 30.08 0.99 16.17
CA GLU A 2 29.36 -0.22 15.74
C GLU A 2 27.83 -0.20 16.03
N LEU A 3 27.47 0.28 17.23
CA LEU A 3 26.13 0.11 17.80
C LEU A 3 25.06 0.95 17.08
N LEU A 4 25.44 2.15 16.63
CA LEU A 4 24.54 3.07 15.93
C LEU A 4 24.24 2.58 14.51
N GLN A 5 25.23 2.02 13.82
CA GLN A 5 25.06 1.48 12.46
C GLN A 5 24.22 0.20 12.48
N ASN A 6 24.42 -0.67 13.48
CA ASN A 6 23.61 -1.87 13.66
C ASN A 6 22.13 -1.54 13.89
N ILE A 7 21.83 -0.50 14.69
CA ILE A 7 20.46 -0.03 14.90
C ILE A 7 19.84 0.52 13.61
N LEU A 8 20.62 1.26 12.80
CA LEU A 8 20.13 1.85 11.55
C LEU A 8 19.81 0.77 10.50
N VAL A 9 20.62 -0.28 10.42
CA VAL A 9 20.37 -1.45 9.56
C VAL A 9 19.11 -2.20 10.02
N LEU A 10 18.93 -2.36 11.33
CA LEU A 10 17.79 -3.08 11.89
C LEU A 10 16.47 -2.32 11.67
N ILE A 11 16.47 -1.00 11.84
CA ILE A 11 15.29 -0.15 11.61
C ILE A 11 14.94 -0.12 10.11
N SER A 12 15.93 0.04 9.23
CA SER A 12 15.68 0.04 7.78
C SER A 12 15.14 -1.31 7.28
N PHE A 13 15.64 -2.42 7.81
CA PHE A 13 15.11 -3.76 7.53
C PHE A 13 13.65 -3.91 8.01
N LEU A 14 13.35 -3.49 9.24
CA LEU A 14 11.98 -3.47 9.77
C LEU A 14 11.05 -2.58 8.95
N PHE A 15 11.53 -1.43 8.45
CA PHE A 15 10.76 -0.53 7.60
C PHE A 15 10.44 -1.16 6.24
N ALA A 16 11.43 -1.84 5.63
CA ALA A 16 11.25 -2.54 4.37
C ALA A 16 10.25 -3.70 4.51
N LEU A 17 10.36 -4.49 5.58
CA LEU A 17 9.40 -5.53 5.92
C LEU A 17 8.02 -4.92 6.18
N GLY A 18 7.91 -3.89 7.02
CA GLY A 18 6.65 -3.21 7.31
C GLY A 18 5.97 -2.64 6.05
N TYR A 19 6.75 -2.08 5.13
CA TYR A 19 6.25 -1.62 3.83
C TYR A 19 5.75 -2.79 2.96
N LEU A 20 6.49 -3.90 2.90
CA LEU A 20 6.06 -5.10 2.18
C LEU A 20 4.79 -5.70 2.81
N PHE A 21 4.72 -5.80 4.14
CA PHE A 21 3.56 -6.31 4.86
C PHE A 21 2.31 -5.44 4.65
N THR A 22 2.45 -4.12 4.73
CA THR A 22 1.35 -3.18 4.44
C THR A 22 0.99 -3.14 2.95
N LYS A 23 1.90 -3.50 2.06
CA LYS A 23 1.58 -3.59 0.62
C LYS A 23 0.90 -4.91 0.24
N LEU A 24 1.24 -6.02 0.90
CA LEU A 24 0.81 -7.37 0.52
C LEU A 24 -0.33 -7.93 1.37
N ILE A 25 -0.28 -7.76 2.70
CA ILE A 25 -1.30 -8.31 3.61
C ILE A 25 -2.32 -7.23 3.97
N TRP A 26 -1.84 -6.02 4.24
CA TRP A 26 -2.67 -4.98 4.85
C TRP A 26 -2.60 -3.70 4.04
N THR A 27 -3.14 -3.70 2.81
CA THR A 27 -3.34 -2.47 2.04
C THR A 27 -4.20 -1.53 2.86
N PRO A 28 -3.63 -0.52 3.54
CA PRO A 28 -4.41 0.23 4.50
C PRO A 28 -5.41 1.08 3.71
N SER A 29 -6.64 1.13 4.19
CA SER A 29 -7.76 1.82 3.53
C SER A 29 -7.44 3.30 3.20
N PHE A 30 -6.47 3.90 3.90
CA PHE A 30 -5.96 5.26 3.65
C PHE A 30 -5.01 5.37 2.42
N LEU A 31 -4.23 4.34 2.10
CA LEU A 31 -3.41 4.28 0.86
C LEU A 31 -4.24 3.82 -0.35
N THR A 32 -5.36 3.16 -0.07
CA THR A 32 -6.39 2.87 -1.08
C THR A 32 -7.10 4.19 -1.36
N LYS A 33 -6.52 5.04 -2.22
CA LYS A 33 -7.31 6.10 -2.86
C LYS A 33 -8.56 5.40 -3.35
N LYS A 34 -9.75 5.78 -2.83
CA LYS A 34 -11.02 5.40 -3.46
C LYS A 34 -10.77 5.60 -4.94
N LYS A 35 -10.74 4.52 -5.73
CA LYS A 35 -10.84 4.66 -7.17
C LYS A 35 -12.13 5.45 -7.30
N THR A 36 -12.04 6.74 -7.62
CA THR A 36 -13.22 7.47 -8.01
C THR A 36 -13.81 6.60 -9.08
N THR A 37 -15.06 6.20 -8.87
CA THR A 37 -15.85 5.46 -9.82
C THR A 37 -15.77 6.24 -11.13
N LYS A 38 -14.75 5.97 -11.95
CA LYS A 38 -14.77 6.32 -13.35
C LYS A 38 -15.76 5.31 -13.90
N SER A 39 -17.02 5.73 -13.80
CA SER A 39 -18.12 5.38 -14.67
C SER A 39 -17.57 4.90 -16.02
N CYS A 40 -17.51 3.58 -16.16
CA CYS A 40 -17.63 2.88 -17.42
C CYS A 40 -18.61 1.76 -17.08
N GLY A 41 -19.90 2.11 -17.11
CA GLY A 41 -20.99 1.24 -16.65
C GLY A 41 -22.18 1.94 -15.99
N VAL A 42 -22.19 3.28 -15.82
CA VAL A 42 -23.40 4.02 -15.41
C VAL A 42 -24.00 4.88 -16.52
N SER A 43 -23.68 4.57 -17.77
CA SER A 43 -24.36 5.11 -18.95
C SER A 43 -24.20 4.09 -20.09
N GLY A 44 -25.25 3.33 -20.37
CA GLY A 44 -25.25 2.30 -21.41
C GLY A 44 -25.65 0.92 -20.92
N CYS A 45 -26.83 0.79 -20.30
CA CYS A 45 -27.59 -0.44 -20.46
C CYS A 45 -28.08 -0.45 -21.91
N GLY A 46 -27.19 -0.85 -22.82
CA GLY A 46 -27.51 -1.47 -24.10
C GLY A 46 -27.52 -2.99 -23.94
N CYS A 47 -28.02 -3.46 -22.80
CA CYS A 47 -28.54 -4.81 -22.63
C CYS A 47 -30.05 -4.62 -22.55
N ASP A 48 -30.76 -5.21 -23.51
CA ASP A 48 -32.22 -5.25 -23.60
C ASP A 48 -32.90 -5.52 -22.25
#